data_AF-A0ABD3XM05-F1
#
_entry.id   AF-A0ABD3XM05-F1
#
_cell.length_a   1.000
_cell.length_b   1.000
_cell.length_c   1.000
_cell.angle_alpha   90.00
_cell.angle_beta   90.00
_cell.angle_gamma   90.00
#
_symmetry.space_group_name_H-M   'P 1'
#
loop_
_entity.id
_entity.type
_entity.pdbx_description
1 polymer ?
#
loop_
_entity_poly.entity_id
_entity_poly.type
_entity_poly.pdbx_seq_one_letter_code
_entity_poly.pdbx_strand_id
1 'polypeptide(L)'
;MAEYGDFSLKFSSDIFEQLDEKELEEIIAEIEADGEGIYDITMAVTRKTTEHQLISSKSSLIKHPMTLVAEAVTNNNNNSVGTGSVNFEAASGNTQRFKKLTEEDLKAIEINQYSDATKRNTKWGIGVFNAWCIEIIGKKLDLNTIRPDELSSHLIRFYAEAQPNNVSSRVTKMPDDQAQEYHKNSLKNVRAAINRYLKDNGKDIDIVKDKEFKNANSMLNAQLKFNLKSGISRPTQHYQLISLDELGKINAYLQKSDPVALRFKLWCLLATFFLTRGIEFHH
;
A
#
# COMPACT_ATOMS: atom_id res chain seq x y z
N MET A 1 40.53 12.57 -16.00
CA MET A 1 40.23 11.14 -16.23
C MET A 1 40.04 10.51 -14.87
N ALA A 2 38.88 9.94 -14.61
CA ALA A 2 38.61 9.07 -13.47
C ALA A 2 37.85 7.87 -14.04
N GLU A 3 38.30 6.67 -13.72
CA GLU A 3 37.82 5.44 -14.36
C GLU A 3 36.41 5.11 -13.84
N TYR A 4 35.47 4.94 -14.77
CA TYR A 4 34.17 4.37 -14.44
C TYR A 4 34.35 2.86 -14.26
N GLY A 5 34.54 2.44 -13.01
CA GLY A 5 34.49 1.04 -12.63
C GLY A 5 33.09 0.47 -12.91
N ASP A 6 33.05 -0.63 -13.66
CA ASP A 6 31.83 -1.35 -14.02
C ASP A 6 31.15 -1.91 -12.76
N PHE A 7 30.15 -1.19 -12.24
CA PHE A 7 29.25 -1.68 -11.19
C PHE A 7 28.17 -2.60 -11.77
N SER A 8 28.62 -3.65 -12.45
CA SER A 8 27.84 -4.86 -12.65
C SER A 8 27.62 -5.50 -11.29
N LEU A 9 26.55 -5.08 -10.60
CA LEU A 9 26.00 -5.76 -9.45
C LEU A 9 25.51 -7.13 -9.90
N LYS A 10 26.44 -8.09 -9.98
CA LYS A 10 26.14 -9.48 -9.70
C LYS A 10 25.59 -9.53 -8.28
N PHE A 11 24.27 -9.43 -8.18
CA PHE A 11 23.52 -10.04 -7.09
C PHE A 11 23.86 -11.52 -7.18
N SER A 12 24.93 -11.92 -6.47
CA SER A 12 25.40 -13.30 -6.50
C SER A 12 24.28 -14.17 -5.98
N SER A 13 23.81 -15.04 -6.86
CA SER A 13 22.78 -16.03 -6.59
C SER A 13 23.16 -16.91 -5.40
N ASP A 14 24.47 -17.06 -5.14
CA ASP A 14 25.13 -17.68 -3.98
C ASP A 14 24.47 -17.46 -2.60
N ILE A 15 23.82 -16.33 -2.30
CA ILE A 15 23.16 -16.11 -0.99
C ILE A 15 21.87 -16.95 -0.85
N PHE A 16 21.25 -17.32 -1.96
CA PHE A 16 19.98 -18.06 -2.00
C PHE A 16 20.03 -19.34 -2.87
N GLU A 17 21.14 -19.62 -3.55
CA GLU A 17 21.41 -20.90 -4.24
C GLU A 17 21.80 -22.06 -3.29
N GLN A 18 21.84 -21.80 -1.98
CA GLN A 18 22.14 -22.80 -0.94
C GLN A 18 20.91 -23.10 -0.06
N LEU A 19 19.75 -23.30 -0.69
CA LEU A 19 18.74 -24.21 -0.14
C LEU A 19 18.93 -25.54 -0.85
N ASP A 20 19.59 -26.48 -0.17
CA ASP A 20 19.66 -27.87 -0.63
C ASP A 20 18.24 -28.38 -0.86
N GLU A 21 18.05 -29.22 -1.87
CA GLU A 21 16.78 -29.92 -2.14
C GLU A 21 16.31 -30.65 -0.86
N LYS A 22 17.28 -31.11 -0.06
CA LYS A 22 17.08 -31.69 1.27
C LYS A 22 16.63 -30.72 2.36
N GLU A 23 17.11 -29.46 2.39
CA GLU A 23 16.60 -28.44 3.32
C GLU A 23 15.16 -28.03 2.95
N LEU A 24 14.86 -28.01 1.65
CA LEU A 24 13.49 -27.83 1.15
C LEU A 24 12.57 -28.99 1.56
N GLU A 25 13.02 -30.24 1.45
CA GLU A 25 12.28 -31.42 1.92
C GLU A 25 12.05 -31.41 3.44
N GLU A 26 13.05 -31.05 4.25
CA GLU A 26 12.90 -30.92 5.71
C GLU A 26 11.89 -29.82 6.09
N ILE A 27 11.95 -28.65 5.43
CA ILE A 27 10.98 -27.56 5.64
C ILE A 27 9.56 -27.99 5.22
N ILE A 28 9.41 -28.74 4.12
CA ILE A 28 8.10 -29.26 3.68
C ILE A 28 7.56 -30.28 4.69
N ALA A 29 8.38 -31.20 5.19
CA ALA A 29 7.98 -32.19 6.18
C ALA A 29 7.57 -31.56 7.53
N GLU A 30 8.26 -30.50 7.98
CA GLU A 30 7.91 -29.76 9.19
C GLU A 30 6.62 -28.93 8.99
N ILE A 31 6.36 -28.42 7.78
CA ILE A 31 5.10 -27.76 7.41
C ILE A 31 3.91 -28.75 7.35
N GLU A 32 4.14 -30.00 6.93
CA GLU A 32 3.10 -31.03 6.85
C GLU A 32 2.74 -31.63 8.23
N ALA A 33 3.64 -31.57 9.20
CA ALA A 33 3.42 -32.08 10.56
C ALA A 33 2.44 -31.24 11.41
N ASP A 34 2.38 -29.92 11.18
CA ASP A 34 1.62 -28.94 11.98
C ASP A 34 0.23 -28.59 11.38
N GLY A 35 -0.32 -29.47 10.55
CA GLY A 35 -1.48 -29.17 9.70
C GLY A 35 -2.80 -28.86 10.41
N GLU A 36 -3.21 -27.59 10.40
CA GLU A 36 -4.41 -27.13 9.67
C GLU A 36 -4.21 -25.69 9.15
N GLY A 37 -4.12 -25.53 7.82
CA GLY A 37 -4.11 -24.19 7.18
C GLY A 37 -3.27 -24.00 5.90
N ILE A 38 -2.47 -24.99 5.47
CA ILE A 38 -1.43 -24.77 4.43
C ILE A 38 -1.69 -25.52 3.10
N TYR A 39 -2.85 -26.18 2.94
CA TYR A 39 -3.17 -27.00 1.75
C TYR A 39 -3.07 -26.24 0.41
N ASP A 40 -3.43 -24.95 0.38
CA ASP A 40 -3.35 -24.12 -0.84
C ASP A 40 -1.91 -23.75 -1.24
N ILE A 41 -0.98 -23.62 -0.29
CA ILE A 41 0.41 -23.25 -0.57
C ILE A 41 1.17 -24.44 -1.16
N THR A 42 1.02 -25.63 -0.57
CA THR A 42 1.62 -26.86 -1.10
C THR A 42 1.14 -27.12 -2.53
N MET A 43 -0.17 -26.96 -2.79
CA MET A 43 -0.75 -27.11 -4.13
C MET A 43 -0.22 -26.10 -5.17
N ALA A 44 0.13 -24.88 -4.76
CA ALA A 44 0.74 -23.89 -5.64
C ALA A 44 2.19 -24.25 -6.02
N VAL A 45 2.93 -24.87 -5.10
CA VAL A 45 4.31 -25.37 -5.34
C VAL A 45 4.28 -26.57 -6.29
N THR A 46 3.45 -27.59 -6.04
CA THR A 46 3.41 -28.80 -6.90
C THR A 46 3.01 -28.48 -8.35
N ARG A 47 2.13 -27.50 -8.56
CA ARG A 47 1.73 -27.05 -9.91
C ARG A 47 2.91 -26.47 -10.70
N LYS A 48 3.74 -25.62 -10.09
CA LYS A 48 4.91 -25.04 -10.76
C LYS A 48 5.98 -26.08 -11.13
N THR A 49 6.25 -27.05 -10.26
CA THR A 49 7.20 -28.14 -10.56
C THR A 49 6.72 -28.97 -11.76
N THR A 50 5.41 -29.25 -11.82
CA THR A 50 4.79 -29.98 -12.94
C THR A 50 4.83 -29.17 -14.24
N GLU A 51 4.57 -27.87 -14.19
CA GLU A 51 4.70 -26.98 -15.36
C GLU A 51 6.13 -26.91 -15.90
N HIS A 52 7.14 -26.84 -15.03
CA HIS A 52 8.54 -26.80 -15.46
C HIS A 52 8.98 -28.08 -16.19
N GLN A 53 8.50 -29.25 -15.77
CA GLN A 53 8.71 -30.51 -16.49
C GLN A 53 7.92 -30.56 -17.81
N LEU A 54 6.67 -30.06 -17.83
CA LEU A 54 5.85 -30.04 -19.04
C LEU A 54 6.40 -29.11 -20.14
N ILE A 55 7.02 -28.00 -19.75
CA ILE A 55 7.66 -27.03 -20.66
C ILE A 55 8.91 -27.65 -21.33
N SER A 56 9.69 -28.44 -20.59
CA SER A 56 10.82 -29.20 -21.15
C SER A 56 10.35 -30.15 -22.27
N SER A 57 9.30 -30.94 -22.01
CA SER A 57 8.78 -31.94 -22.96
C SER A 57 8.12 -31.33 -24.22
N LYS A 58 7.53 -30.14 -24.12
CA LYS A 58 6.82 -29.48 -25.24
C LYS A 58 7.73 -28.80 -26.28
N SER A 59 9.02 -28.62 -25.98
CA SER A 59 9.98 -27.97 -26.89
C SER A 59 10.25 -28.74 -28.21
N SER A 60 9.82 -30.00 -28.30
CA SER A 60 10.12 -30.91 -29.42
C SER A 60 9.05 -30.99 -30.52
N LEU A 61 7.84 -30.45 -30.30
CA LEU A 61 6.69 -30.70 -31.19
C LEU A 61 5.95 -29.45 -31.67
N ILE A 62 6.08 -29.26 -33.00
CA ILE A 62 5.12 -28.65 -33.94
C ILE A 62 5.25 -27.13 -34.18
N LYS A 63 5.42 -26.82 -35.48
CA LYS A 63 5.39 -25.49 -36.11
C LYS A 63 3.98 -25.19 -36.62
N HIS A 64 3.63 -23.90 -36.68
CA HIS A 64 2.50 -23.30 -37.43
C HIS A 64 1.06 -23.42 -36.84
N PRO A 65 0.13 -22.51 -37.23
CA PRO A 65 -0.77 -21.87 -36.24
C PRO A 65 -2.29 -22.03 -36.46
N MET A 66 -3.06 -21.45 -35.53
CA MET A 66 -4.51 -21.13 -35.57
C MET A 66 -5.51 -22.30 -35.60
N THR A 67 -6.45 -22.32 -34.65
CA THR A 67 -7.92 -22.23 -34.88
C THR A 67 -8.66 -22.22 -33.52
N LEU A 68 -9.80 -21.51 -33.45
CA LEU A 68 -10.75 -21.43 -32.33
C LEU A 68 -11.59 -22.71 -32.18
N VAL A 69 -11.83 -23.21 -30.95
CA VAL A 69 -13.07 -23.91 -30.56
C VAL A 69 -13.40 -23.59 -29.08
N ALA A 70 -14.69 -23.60 -28.74
CA ALA A 70 -15.23 -23.34 -27.41
C ALA A 70 -15.55 -24.64 -26.63
N GLU A 71 -16.44 -24.55 -25.63
CA GLU A 71 -16.96 -25.61 -24.74
C GLU A 71 -15.97 -25.99 -23.59
N ALA A 72 -16.23 -25.79 -22.29
CA ALA A 72 -17.41 -25.87 -21.39
C ALA A 72 -17.63 -27.25 -20.73
N VAL A 73 -18.26 -27.23 -19.54
CA VAL A 73 -18.76 -28.39 -18.75
C VAL A 73 -17.70 -29.17 -17.95
N THR A 74 -17.82 -29.49 -16.64
CA THR A 74 -18.51 -28.91 -15.44
C THR A 74 -18.04 -29.68 -14.19
N ASN A 75 -18.04 -29.05 -13.00
CA ASN A 75 -18.30 -29.69 -11.67
C ASN A 75 -17.27 -30.76 -11.19
N ASN A 76 -17.17 -31.23 -9.94
CA ASN A 76 -17.70 -30.93 -8.60
C ASN A 76 -16.72 -31.59 -7.56
N ASN A 77 -16.67 -31.34 -6.26
CA ASN A 77 -16.98 -30.20 -5.36
C ASN A 77 -16.55 -30.61 -3.91
N ASN A 78 -16.63 -29.70 -2.91
CA ASN A 78 -16.61 -29.97 -1.45
C ASN A 78 -15.21 -30.34 -0.84
N ASN A 79 -14.86 -29.99 0.42
CA ASN A 79 -15.59 -29.22 1.45
C ASN A 79 -14.65 -28.74 2.59
N SER A 80 -15.04 -27.62 3.24
CA SER A 80 -15.04 -27.36 4.71
C SER A 80 -13.73 -27.50 5.54
N VAL A 81 -13.48 -26.74 6.61
CA VAL A 81 -14.41 -26.17 7.60
C VAL A 81 -14.04 -24.74 8.01
N GLY A 82 -15.07 -23.89 8.17
CA GLY A 82 -15.04 -22.72 9.04
C GLY A 82 -16.36 -22.66 9.82
N THR A 83 -16.30 -22.61 11.15
CA THR A 83 -17.50 -22.69 12.00
C THR A 83 -18.22 -21.34 12.11
N GLY A 84 -19.33 -21.19 11.39
CA GLY A 84 -20.22 -20.04 11.48
C GLY A 84 -21.61 -20.39 10.95
N SER A 85 -22.51 -20.84 11.83
CA SER A 85 -23.82 -21.38 11.46
C SER A 85 -24.74 -20.33 10.83
N VAL A 86 -25.18 -20.56 9.58
CA VAL A 86 -26.26 -19.82 8.92
C VAL A 86 -27.30 -20.82 8.42
N ASN A 87 -28.55 -20.67 8.86
CA ASN A 87 -29.65 -21.51 8.41
C ASN A 87 -29.99 -21.21 6.94
N PHE A 88 -30.00 -22.25 6.10
CA PHE A 88 -30.50 -22.17 4.73
C PHE A 88 -31.84 -22.90 4.62
N GLU A 89 -32.94 -22.13 4.59
CA GLU A 89 -34.20 -22.64 4.03
C GLU A 89 -34.09 -22.68 2.51
N ALA A 90 -34.48 -23.80 1.91
CA ALA A 90 -34.38 -24.02 0.47
C ALA A 90 -35.48 -23.25 -0.28
N ALA A 91 -35.10 -22.28 -1.11
CA ALA A 91 -36.01 -21.57 -2.00
C ALA A 91 -35.62 -21.76 -3.47
N SER A 92 -36.63 -21.98 -4.30
CA SER A 92 -36.52 -22.27 -5.74
C SER A 92 -35.73 -21.20 -6.51
N GLY A 93 -35.00 -21.65 -7.54
CA GLY A 93 -34.01 -20.86 -8.25
C GLY A 93 -34.53 -19.54 -8.85
N ASN A 94 -33.84 -18.45 -8.51
CA ASN A 94 -33.95 -17.17 -9.18
C ASN A 94 -32.54 -16.71 -9.58
N THR A 95 -32.03 -17.21 -10.71
CA THR A 95 -30.70 -16.91 -11.24
C THR A 95 -30.64 -15.50 -11.86
N GLN A 96 -30.92 -14.47 -11.07
CA GLN A 96 -30.65 -13.10 -11.46
C GLN A 96 -29.14 -12.87 -11.45
N ARG A 97 -28.58 -12.51 -12.60
CA ARG A 97 -27.15 -12.17 -12.78
C ARG A 97 -26.66 -11.05 -11.85
N PHE A 98 -27.57 -10.24 -11.32
CA PHE A 98 -27.27 -9.07 -10.49
C PHE A 98 -27.81 -9.26 -9.08
N LYS A 99 -26.95 -9.11 -8.06
CA LYS A 99 -27.38 -9.02 -6.66
C LYS A 99 -28.21 -7.74 -6.49
N LYS A 100 -29.40 -7.87 -5.90
CA LYS A 100 -30.13 -6.72 -5.34
C LYS A 100 -29.49 -6.36 -4.01
N LEU A 101 -28.93 -5.15 -3.92
CA LEU A 101 -28.40 -4.57 -2.68
C LEU A 101 -29.53 -3.78 -2.01
N THR A 102 -29.60 -3.82 -0.67
CA THR A 102 -30.45 -2.90 0.08
C THR A 102 -29.77 -1.54 0.25
N GLU A 103 -30.49 -0.53 0.76
CA GLU A 103 -29.90 0.77 1.11
C GLU A 103 -28.81 0.65 2.19
N GLU A 104 -28.91 -0.36 3.07
CA GLU A 104 -27.91 -0.69 4.09
C GLU A 104 -26.64 -1.28 3.45
N ASP A 105 -26.80 -2.19 2.48
CA ASP A 105 -25.68 -2.73 1.69
C ASP A 105 -24.95 -1.59 0.94
N LEU A 106 -25.69 -0.68 0.32
CA LEU A 106 -25.12 0.47 -0.42
C LEU A 106 -24.35 1.41 0.53
N LYS A 107 -24.90 1.74 1.70
CA LYS A 107 -24.20 2.51 2.74
C LYS A 107 -22.98 1.76 3.29
N ALA A 108 -23.03 0.45 3.44
CA ALA A 108 -21.88 -0.35 3.87
C ALA A 108 -20.73 -0.32 2.84
N ILE A 109 -21.05 -0.28 1.55
CA ILE A 109 -20.06 -0.08 0.47
C ILE A 109 -19.48 1.35 0.54
N GLU A 110 -20.32 2.37 0.69
CA GLU A 110 -19.91 3.78 0.80
C GLU A 110 -18.99 4.02 2.01
N ILE A 111 -19.35 3.51 3.20
CA ILE A 111 -18.53 3.59 4.42
C ILE A 111 -17.16 2.90 4.25
N ASN A 112 -17.07 1.89 3.37
CA ASN A 112 -15.85 1.16 3.07
C ASN A 112 -15.11 1.63 1.81
N GLN A 113 -15.53 2.75 1.19
CA GLN A 113 -14.83 3.38 0.06
C GLN A 113 -13.35 3.69 0.37
N TYR A 114 -13.04 3.96 1.65
CA TYR A 114 -11.69 4.32 2.10
C TYR A 114 -11.17 3.38 3.20
N SER A 115 -9.91 2.98 3.06
CA SER A 115 -9.17 2.27 4.10
C SER A 115 -9.00 3.10 5.38
N ASP A 116 -8.79 2.46 6.52
CA ASP A 116 -8.64 3.15 7.81
C ASP A 116 -7.41 4.05 7.89
N ALA A 117 -6.36 3.75 7.13
CA ALA A 117 -5.23 4.66 6.94
C ALA A 117 -5.68 5.96 6.24
N THR A 118 -6.52 5.84 5.21
CA THR A 118 -7.09 6.96 4.46
C THR A 118 -8.05 7.79 5.33
N LYS A 119 -8.97 7.13 6.07
CA LYS A 119 -9.89 7.77 7.03
C LYS A 119 -9.13 8.57 8.11
N ARG A 120 -8.10 7.97 8.73
CA ARG A 120 -7.22 8.65 9.71
C ARG A 120 -6.50 9.85 9.10
N ASN A 121 -5.97 9.71 7.88
CA ASN A 121 -5.33 10.80 7.15
C ASN A 121 -6.32 11.94 6.81
N THR A 122 -7.59 11.65 6.48
CA THR A 122 -8.64 12.68 6.31
C THR A 122 -8.81 13.48 7.60
N LYS A 123 -9.03 12.78 8.72
CA LYS A 123 -9.27 13.38 10.03
C LYS A 123 -8.09 14.24 10.48
N TRP A 124 -6.86 13.76 10.27
CA TRP A 124 -5.64 14.53 10.55
C TRP A 124 -5.53 15.79 9.69
N GLY A 125 -5.67 15.68 8.37
CA GLY A 125 -5.52 16.84 7.47
C GLY A 125 -6.59 17.91 7.68
N ILE A 126 -7.83 17.50 7.95
CA ILE A 126 -8.92 18.40 8.35
C ILE A 126 -8.65 19.00 9.74
N GLY A 127 -8.04 18.27 10.66
CA GLY A 127 -7.58 18.80 11.95
C GLY A 127 -6.56 19.93 11.78
N VAL A 128 -5.55 19.76 10.91
CA VAL A 128 -4.54 20.79 10.61
C VAL A 128 -5.17 22.05 10.02
N PHE A 129 -6.08 21.91 9.04
CA PHE A 129 -6.74 23.07 8.44
C PHE A 129 -7.64 23.81 9.45
N ASN A 130 -8.42 23.07 10.25
CA ASN A 130 -9.28 23.68 11.28
C ASN A 130 -8.48 24.38 12.38
N ALA A 131 -7.32 23.85 12.79
CA ALA A 131 -6.45 24.49 13.76
C ALA A 131 -5.96 25.86 13.24
N TRP A 132 -5.44 25.91 12.01
CA TRP A 132 -5.07 27.18 11.37
C TRP A 132 -6.25 28.14 11.23
N CYS A 133 -7.45 27.67 10.89
CA CYS A 133 -8.65 28.52 10.86
C CYS A 133 -8.96 29.13 12.24
N ILE A 134 -8.89 28.34 13.31
CA ILE A 134 -9.14 28.82 14.68
C ILE A 134 -8.05 29.82 15.10
N GLU A 135 -6.78 29.53 14.84
CA GLU A 135 -5.64 30.36 15.25
C GLU A 135 -5.55 31.69 14.47
N ILE A 136 -5.79 31.67 13.15
CA ILE A 136 -5.57 32.83 12.27
C ILE A 136 -6.86 33.58 11.90
N ILE A 137 -8.01 32.89 11.84
CA ILE A 137 -9.32 33.48 11.50
C ILE A 137 -10.19 33.66 12.78
N GLY A 138 -9.78 33.08 13.90
CA GLY A 138 -10.52 33.14 15.18
C GLY A 138 -11.77 32.25 15.23
N LYS A 139 -12.05 31.46 14.17
CA LYS A 139 -13.21 30.58 14.08
C LYS A 139 -12.97 29.38 13.19
N LYS A 140 -13.67 28.28 13.48
CA LYS A 140 -13.76 27.14 12.57
C LYS A 140 -14.59 27.54 11.33
N LEU A 141 -14.10 27.21 10.14
CA LEU A 141 -14.85 27.36 8.89
C LEU A 141 -15.85 26.22 8.71
N ASP A 142 -17.07 26.54 8.31
CA ASP A 142 -18.03 25.54 7.86
C ASP A 142 -17.82 25.23 6.37
N LEU A 143 -17.09 24.15 6.11
CA LEU A 143 -16.82 23.66 4.76
C LEU A 143 -18.09 23.22 4.00
N ASN A 144 -19.22 23.01 4.69
CA ASN A 144 -20.48 22.63 4.06
C ASN A 144 -21.24 23.83 3.48
N THR A 145 -20.98 25.06 3.96
CA THR A 145 -21.63 26.29 3.48
C THR A 145 -20.69 27.27 2.76
N ILE A 146 -19.37 27.17 2.96
CA ILE A 146 -18.38 28.06 2.35
C ILE A 146 -18.48 28.14 0.82
N ARG A 147 -18.25 29.33 0.27
CA ARG A 147 -18.20 29.59 -1.18
C ARG A 147 -16.81 29.21 -1.75
N PRO A 148 -16.71 28.75 -3.02
CA PRO A 148 -15.44 28.31 -3.60
C PRO A 148 -14.34 29.38 -3.63
N ASP A 149 -14.68 30.63 -3.90
CA ASP A 149 -13.78 31.79 -3.92
C ASP A 149 -13.27 32.17 -2.52
N GLU A 150 -14.13 32.11 -1.51
CA GLU A 150 -13.77 32.30 -0.10
C GLU A 150 -12.82 31.19 0.37
N LEU A 151 -13.16 29.91 0.10
CA LEU A 151 -12.30 28.78 0.42
C LEU A 151 -10.94 28.85 -0.30
N SER A 152 -10.92 29.24 -1.58
CA SER A 152 -9.68 29.44 -2.33
C SER A 152 -8.80 30.53 -1.72
N SER A 153 -9.39 31.64 -1.28
CA SER A 153 -8.70 32.75 -0.61
C SER A 153 -8.07 32.31 0.72
N HIS A 154 -8.78 31.49 1.51
CA HIS A 154 -8.23 30.89 2.72
C HIS A 154 -7.14 29.86 2.43
N LEU A 155 -7.30 29.03 1.40
CA LEU A 155 -6.29 28.04 1.01
C LEU A 155 -4.99 28.68 0.53
N ILE A 156 -5.03 29.82 -0.17
CA ILE A 156 -3.83 30.59 -0.53
C ILE A 156 -3.01 30.94 0.71
N ARG A 157 -3.67 31.52 1.74
CA ARG A 157 -3.01 31.89 3.00
C ARG A 157 -2.53 30.67 3.78
N PHE A 158 -3.39 29.67 3.95
CA PHE A 158 -3.05 28.41 4.61
C PHE A 158 -1.79 27.77 4.03
N TYR A 159 -1.63 27.70 2.71
CA TYR A 159 -0.44 27.09 2.10
C TYR A 159 0.86 27.87 2.30
N ALA A 160 0.81 29.14 2.69
CA ALA A 160 1.97 29.96 3.04
C ALA A 160 2.22 30.07 4.55
N GLU A 161 1.18 29.93 5.37
CA GLU A 161 1.21 30.16 6.83
C GLU A 161 1.19 28.86 7.67
N ALA A 162 0.82 27.71 7.11
CA ALA A 162 0.60 26.49 7.87
C ALA A 162 1.88 25.90 8.47
N GLN A 163 1.96 25.87 9.80
CA GLN A 163 3.07 25.28 10.55
C GLN A 163 2.69 23.99 11.32
N PRO A 164 3.66 23.10 11.62
CA PRO A 164 3.49 21.92 12.45
C PRO A 164 3.23 22.29 13.92
N ASN A 165 2.26 21.65 14.56
CA ASN A 165 1.97 21.87 15.98
C ASN A 165 3.08 21.40 16.96
N ASN A 166 4.09 20.68 16.46
CA ASN A 166 5.14 20.04 17.26
C ASN A 166 6.55 20.59 16.98
N VAL A 167 6.68 21.89 16.65
CA VAL A 167 7.96 22.55 16.34
C VAL A 167 9.02 22.27 17.41
N SER A 168 8.69 22.44 18.70
CA SER A 168 9.61 22.24 19.82
C SER A 168 10.23 20.84 19.85
N SER A 169 9.42 19.79 19.67
CA SER A 169 9.91 18.41 19.58
C SER A 169 10.71 18.16 18.29
N ARG A 170 10.44 18.91 17.22
CA ARG A 170 11.11 18.75 15.92
C ARG A 170 12.48 19.41 15.87
N VAL A 171 12.64 20.58 16.48
CA VAL A 171 13.93 21.29 16.66
C VAL A 171 15.00 20.37 17.26
N THR A 172 14.61 19.46 18.18
CA THR A 172 15.54 18.47 18.76
C THR A 172 16.05 17.40 17.78
N LYS A 173 15.49 17.31 16.56
CA LYS A 173 15.75 16.24 15.57
C LYS A 173 16.08 16.73 14.16
N MET A 174 15.91 18.02 13.88
CA MET A 174 16.20 18.63 12.59
C MET A 174 16.44 20.15 12.77
N PRO A 175 17.15 20.82 11.86
CA PRO A 175 17.36 22.26 11.90
C PRO A 175 16.06 23.07 12.09
N ASP A 176 16.15 24.21 12.77
CA ASP A 176 15.00 25.02 13.22
C ASP A 176 14.08 25.44 12.06
N ASP A 177 14.66 25.87 10.95
CA ASP A 177 13.95 26.21 9.71
C ASP A 177 13.17 24.98 9.19
N GLN A 178 13.82 23.82 9.13
CA GLN A 178 13.20 22.57 8.71
C GLN A 178 12.18 22.05 9.72
N ALA A 179 12.27 22.45 11.00
CA ALA A 179 11.35 22.08 12.06
C ALA A 179 10.03 22.87 11.98
N GLN A 180 10.09 24.14 11.58
CA GLN A 180 8.95 25.04 11.41
C GLN A 180 8.10 24.76 10.16
N GLU A 181 8.64 24.08 9.14
CA GLU A 181 7.91 23.79 7.90
C GLU A 181 7.29 22.38 7.83
N TYR A 182 6.17 22.22 7.12
CA TYR A 182 5.67 20.90 6.76
C TYR A 182 6.52 20.26 5.64
N HIS A 183 6.68 18.93 5.65
CA HIS A 183 7.27 18.23 4.51
C HIS A 183 6.33 18.31 3.30
N LYS A 184 6.88 18.37 2.08
CA LYS A 184 6.12 18.52 0.82
C LYS A 184 4.97 17.52 0.65
N ASN A 185 5.15 16.28 1.12
CA ASN A 185 4.10 15.25 1.05
C ASN A 185 3.00 15.49 2.11
N SER A 186 3.34 16.07 3.26
CA SER A 186 2.36 16.42 4.31
C SER A 186 1.36 17.47 3.81
N LEU A 187 1.82 18.58 3.21
CA LEU A 187 0.92 19.60 2.65
C LEU A 187 0.06 19.05 1.49
N LYS A 188 0.64 18.21 0.61
CA LYS A 188 -0.12 17.52 -0.44
C LYS A 188 -1.18 16.57 0.14
N ASN A 189 -0.87 15.87 1.23
CA ASN A 189 -1.81 15.01 1.94
C ASN A 189 -2.93 15.82 2.62
N VAL A 190 -2.62 16.98 3.21
CA VAL A 190 -3.65 17.90 3.75
C VAL A 190 -4.59 18.37 2.65
N ARG A 191 -4.08 18.81 1.49
CA ARG A 191 -4.93 19.16 0.34
C ARG A 191 -5.81 17.98 -0.11
N ALA A 192 -5.26 16.77 -0.18
CA ALA A 192 -6.03 15.58 -0.54
C ALA A 192 -7.10 15.22 0.51
N ALA A 193 -6.81 15.42 1.79
CA ALA A 193 -7.75 15.25 2.90
C ALA A 193 -8.90 16.25 2.84
N ILE A 194 -8.61 17.54 2.56
CA ILE A 194 -9.65 18.57 2.38
C ILE A 194 -10.52 18.27 1.16
N ASN A 195 -9.91 17.92 0.02
CA ASN A 195 -10.65 17.58 -1.19
C ASN A 195 -11.59 16.37 -1.00
N ARG A 196 -11.11 15.34 -0.29
CA ARG A 196 -11.91 14.17 0.05
C ARG A 196 -13.06 14.54 0.98
N TYR A 197 -12.79 15.25 2.08
CA TYR A 197 -13.83 15.69 3.01
C TYR A 197 -14.96 16.48 2.33
N LEU A 198 -14.64 17.37 1.39
CA LEU A 198 -15.65 18.12 0.64
C LEU A 198 -16.55 17.19 -0.18
N LYS A 199 -15.97 16.22 -0.90
CA LYS A 199 -16.72 15.23 -1.69
C LYS A 199 -17.54 14.28 -0.82
N ASP A 200 -16.97 13.82 0.29
CA ASP A 200 -17.64 12.95 1.27
C ASP A 200 -18.83 13.68 1.95
N ASN A 201 -18.84 15.02 2.00
CA ASN A 201 -19.97 15.83 2.45
C ASN A 201 -20.87 16.32 1.30
N GLY A 202 -20.76 15.73 0.10
CA GLY A 202 -21.63 16.03 -1.05
C GLY A 202 -21.41 17.40 -1.71
N LYS A 203 -20.27 18.07 -1.48
CA LYS A 203 -19.94 19.33 -2.16
C LYS A 203 -19.37 19.05 -3.55
N ASP A 204 -20.01 19.58 -4.58
CA ASP A 204 -19.52 19.58 -5.96
C ASP A 204 -18.40 20.65 -6.13
N ILE A 205 -17.27 20.39 -5.48
CA ILE A 205 -16.05 21.21 -5.51
C ILE A 205 -14.84 20.27 -5.52
N ASP A 206 -13.95 20.39 -6.51
CA ASP A 206 -12.64 19.75 -6.54
C ASP A 206 -11.52 20.79 -6.42
N ILE A 207 -11.04 21.00 -5.19
CA ILE A 207 -9.99 22.00 -4.88
C ILE A 207 -8.63 21.72 -5.54
N VAL A 208 -8.48 20.59 -6.23
CA VAL A 208 -7.27 20.23 -6.99
C VAL A 208 -7.40 20.58 -8.47
N LYS A 209 -8.63 20.60 -9.02
CA LYS A 209 -8.89 20.73 -10.47
C LYS A 209 -9.63 22.01 -10.85
N ASP A 210 -10.51 22.50 -9.99
CA ASP A 210 -11.42 23.60 -10.33
C ASP A 210 -10.67 24.93 -10.50
N LYS A 211 -11.16 25.75 -11.44
CA LYS A 211 -10.50 26.99 -11.88
C LYS A 211 -10.34 28.00 -10.74
N GLU A 212 -11.30 28.03 -9.81
CA GLU A 212 -11.36 28.86 -8.61
C GLU A 212 -10.14 28.64 -7.72
N PHE A 213 -9.59 27.42 -7.69
CA PHE A 213 -8.46 27.02 -6.86
C PHE A 213 -7.12 27.06 -7.59
N LYS A 214 -7.07 27.53 -8.85
CA LYS A 214 -5.82 27.68 -9.60
C LYS A 214 -4.79 28.54 -8.85
N ASN A 215 -5.23 29.61 -8.20
CA ASN A 215 -4.36 30.50 -7.42
C ASN A 215 -3.88 29.84 -6.12
N ALA A 216 -4.76 29.15 -5.38
CA ALA A 216 -4.39 28.38 -4.19
C ALA A 216 -3.37 27.26 -4.52
N ASN A 217 -3.59 26.52 -5.59
CA ASN A 217 -2.66 25.49 -6.06
C ASN A 217 -1.35 26.08 -6.59
N SER A 218 -1.38 27.26 -7.21
CA SER A 218 -0.18 28.01 -7.58
C SER A 218 0.64 28.40 -6.34
N MET A 219 -0.02 28.91 -5.29
CA MET A 219 0.63 29.27 -4.03
C MET A 219 1.28 28.06 -3.34
N LEU A 220 0.58 26.92 -3.23
CA LEU A 220 1.16 25.68 -2.71
C LEU A 220 2.42 25.28 -3.50
N ASN A 221 2.37 25.32 -4.84
CA ASN A 221 3.52 24.98 -5.66
C ASN A 221 4.65 26.03 -5.55
N ALA A 222 4.33 27.30 -5.31
CA ALA A 222 5.30 28.37 -5.08
C ALA A 222 6.02 28.17 -3.74
N GLN A 223 5.28 27.96 -2.64
CA GLN A 223 5.85 27.67 -1.32
C GLN A 223 6.74 26.42 -1.33
N LEU A 224 6.27 25.32 -1.94
CA LEU A 224 7.07 24.11 -2.06
C LEU A 224 8.36 24.31 -2.88
N LYS A 225 8.35 25.19 -3.89
CA LYS A 225 9.55 25.56 -4.65
C LYS A 225 10.45 26.53 -3.89
N PHE A 226 9.88 27.46 -3.12
CA PHE A 226 10.61 28.37 -2.25
C PHE A 226 11.38 27.60 -1.18
N ASN A 227 10.69 26.76 -0.40
CA ASN A 227 11.31 25.91 0.63
C ASN A 227 12.42 25.02 0.04
N LEU A 228 12.26 24.52 -1.20
CA LEU A 228 13.29 23.74 -1.89
C LEU A 228 14.53 24.58 -2.26
N LYS A 229 14.34 25.79 -2.77
CA LYS A 229 15.45 26.70 -3.10
C LYS A 229 16.18 27.22 -1.87
N SER A 230 15.45 27.44 -0.78
CA SER A 230 15.98 27.96 0.49
C SER A 230 16.63 26.89 1.39
N GLY A 231 16.66 25.62 0.97
CA GLY A 231 17.24 24.51 1.77
C GLY A 231 16.34 23.97 2.89
N ILE A 232 15.22 24.63 3.16
CA ILE A 232 14.25 24.31 4.23
C ILE A 232 13.46 23.02 3.92
N SER A 233 13.26 22.70 2.63
CA SER A 233 12.57 21.48 2.21
C SER A 233 13.41 20.23 2.47
N ARG A 234 13.06 19.50 3.53
CA ARG A 234 13.63 18.18 3.83
C ARG A 234 13.53 17.24 2.61
N PRO A 235 14.61 16.51 2.26
CA PRO A 235 14.57 15.49 1.23
C PRO A 235 13.64 14.35 1.66
N THR A 236 13.13 13.61 0.67
CA THR A 236 12.42 12.36 0.97
C THR A 236 13.46 11.32 1.34
N GLN A 237 13.44 10.87 2.59
CA GLN A 237 14.32 9.81 3.04
C GLN A 237 13.93 8.51 2.32
N HIS A 238 14.88 7.95 1.59
CA HIS A 238 14.82 6.59 1.10
C HIS A 238 15.33 5.65 2.20
N TYR A 239 14.91 4.39 2.16
CA TYR A 239 15.45 3.37 3.06
C TYR A 239 16.97 3.28 2.91
N GLN A 240 17.68 3.16 4.03
CA GLN A 240 19.12 2.93 4.01
C GLN A 240 19.41 1.54 3.42
N LEU A 241 20.53 1.42 2.73
CA LEU A 241 21.04 0.13 2.26
C LEU A 241 21.40 -0.71 3.49
N ILE A 242 20.91 -1.95 3.53
CA ILE A 242 21.29 -2.93 4.56
C ILE A 242 22.79 -3.21 4.40
N SER A 243 23.57 -3.02 5.45
CA SER A 243 25.01 -3.30 5.43
C SER A 243 25.29 -4.81 5.50
N LEU A 244 26.49 -5.23 5.09
CA LEU A 244 26.89 -6.64 5.14
C LEU A 244 26.91 -7.21 6.57
N ASP A 245 27.22 -6.38 7.58
CA ASP A 245 27.17 -6.76 9.00
C ASP A 245 25.72 -6.95 9.48
N GLU A 246 24.80 -6.07 9.09
CA GLU A 246 23.37 -6.25 9.35
C GLU A 246 22.81 -7.48 8.63
N LEU A 247 23.23 -7.73 7.39
CA LEU A 247 22.85 -8.94 6.65
C LEU A 247 23.37 -10.21 7.33
N GLY A 248 24.58 -10.19 7.88
CA GLY A 248 25.12 -11.27 8.71
C GLY A 248 24.29 -11.51 9.98
N LYS A 249 23.84 -10.45 10.65
CA LYS A 249 22.94 -10.53 11.81
C LYS A 249 21.55 -11.06 11.45
N ILE A 250 21.00 -10.65 10.30
CA ILE A 250 19.74 -11.17 9.78
C ILE A 250 19.89 -12.68 9.50
N ASN A 251 20.92 -13.11 8.76
CA ASN A 251 21.15 -14.52 8.50
C ASN A 251 21.31 -15.32 9.81
N ALA A 252 22.13 -14.85 10.76
CA ALA A 252 22.29 -15.51 12.06
C ALA A 252 20.99 -15.59 12.88
N TYR A 253 20.04 -14.68 12.69
CA TYR A 253 18.70 -14.78 13.26
C TYR A 253 17.83 -15.80 12.53
N LEU A 254 17.89 -15.83 11.18
CA LEU A 254 17.11 -16.74 10.34
C LEU A 254 17.55 -18.21 10.42
N GLN A 255 18.79 -18.49 10.82
CA GLN A 255 19.31 -19.86 11.00
C GLN A 255 19.04 -20.45 12.39
N LYS A 256 18.17 -19.81 13.20
CA LYS A 256 17.73 -20.39 14.47
C LYS A 256 16.67 -21.46 14.20
N SER A 257 16.84 -22.62 14.83
CA SER A 257 15.82 -23.67 14.93
C SER A 257 14.70 -23.26 15.92
N ASP A 258 14.04 -22.14 15.65
CA ASP A 258 12.84 -21.71 16.36
C ASP A 258 11.71 -21.40 15.35
N PRO A 259 10.43 -21.75 15.64
CA PRO A 259 9.34 -21.61 14.67
C PRO A 259 9.08 -20.16 14.21
N VAL A 260 9.48 -19.16 15.00
CA VAL A 260 9.31 -17.74 14.66
C VAL A 260 10.35 -17.32 13.62
N ALA A 261 11.61 -17.74 13.82
CA ALA A 261 12.70 -17.57 12.87
C ALA A 261 12.44 -18.32 11.56
N LEU A 262 11.94 -19.56 11.59
CA LEU A 262 11.56 -20.33 10.40
C LEU A 262 10.45 -19.61 9.60
N ARG A 263 9.37 -19.17 10.25
CA ARG A 263 8.31 -18.40 9.61
C ARG A 263 8.82 -17.09 9.02
N PHE A 264 9.76 -16.42 9.68
CA PHE A 264 10.38 -15.19 9.18
C PHE A 264 11.34 -15.45 8.01
N LYS A 265 12.09 -16.56 8.02
CA LYS A 265 12.96 -17.04 6.91
C LYS A 265 12.12 -17.25 5.66
N LEU A 266 11.01 -17.99 5.79
CA LEU A 266 10.08 -18.23 4.68
C LEU A 266 9.47 -16.91 4.15
N TRP A 267 9.01 -16.02 5.03
CA TRP A 267 8.49 -14.71 4.63
C TRP A 267 9.53 -13.84 3.91
N CYS A 268 10.77 -13.79 4.41
CA CYS A 268 11.87 -13.06 3.76
C CYS A 268 12.17 -13.63 2.37
N LEU A 269 12.26 -14.95 2.22
CA LEU A 269 12.48 -15.60 0.93
C LEU A 269 11.35 -15.25 -0.06
N LEU A 270 10.09 -15.41 0.34
CA LEU A 270 8.93 -15.08 -0.50
C LEU A 270 8.92 -13.59 -0.89
N ALA A 271 9.16 -12.69 0.06
CA ALA A 271 9.21 -11.25 -0.21
C ALA A 271 10.35 -10.86 -1.16
N THR A 272 11.51 -11.50 -1.07
CA THR A 272 12.65 -11.26 -1.96
C THR A 272 12.42 -11.85 -3.36
N PHE A 273 11.91 -13.07 -3.49
CA PHE A 273 11.66 -13.71 -4.78
C PHE A 273 10.49 -13.10 -5.56
N PHE A 274 9.42 -12.67 -4.87
CA PHE A 274 8.23 -12.09 -5.53
C PHE A 274 8.21 -10.55 -5.55
N LEU A 275 9.15 -9.87 -4.88
CA LEU A 275 9.23 -8.41 -4.74
C LEU A 275 7.95 -7.74 -4.21
N THR A 276 7.15 -8.53 -3.48
CA THR A 276 5.86 -8.16 -2.89
C THR A 276 6.02 -7.24 -1.69
N ARG A 277 5.06 -6.34 -1.50
CA ARG A 277 5.02 -5.42 -0.35
C ARG A 277 4.49 -6.15 0.89
N GLY A 278 4.96 -5.78 2.07
CA GLY A 278 4.66 -6.49 3.32
C GLY A 278 3.18 -6.64 3.71
N ILE A 279 2.25 -5.87 3.13
CA ILE A 279 0.80 -6.05 3.35
C ILE A 279 0.21 -7.17 2.47
N GLU A 280 0.85 -7.51 1.35
CA GLU A 280 0.33 -8.45 0.34
C GLU A 280 0.36 -9.92 0.81
N PHE A 281 0.95 -10.21 1.99
CA PHE A 281 0.99 -11.54 2.65
C PHE A 281 0.07 -11.68 3.87
N HIS A 282 -0.70 -10.65 4.25
CA HIS A 282 -1.42 -10.61 5.54
C HIS A 282 -2.93 -10.38 5.38
N HIS A 283 -3.51 -10.96 4.33
CA HIS A 283 -4.93 -10.88 3.98
C HIS A 283 -5.53 -12.26 3.75
#